data_AF-P83915-F1
#
_entry.id   AF-P83915-F1
#
_cell.length_a   1.000
_cell.length_b   1.000
_cell.length_c   1.000
_cell.angle_alpha   90.00
_cell.angle_beta   90.00
_cell.angle_gamma   90.00
#
_symmetry.space_group_name_H-M   'P 1'
#
loop_
_entity.id
_entity.type
_entity.pdbx_description
1 polymer ?
#
loop_
_entity_poly.entity_id
_entity_poly.type
_entity_poly.pdbx_seq_one_letter_code
_entity_poly.pdbx_strand_id
1 'polypeptide(L)' 'AFCKYNGEQCTSDGQCCNGRCRTAFMGKICMG' A
#
# COMPACT_ATOMS: atom_id res chain seq x y z
N ALA A 1 2.18 -14.63 1.77
CA ALA A 1 1.32 -13.45 1.54
C ALA A 1 1.85 -12.75 0.30
N PHE A 2 1.05 -12.58 -0.74
CA PHE A 2 1.42 -11.70 -1.84
C PHE A 2 1.37 -10.27 -1.29
N CYS A 3 2.52 -9.60 -1.27
CA CYS A 3 2.57 -8.19 -0.96
C CYS A 3 1.88 -7.40 -2.09
N LYS A 4 1.53 -6.16 -1.80
CA LYS A 4 0.78 -5.26 -2.66
C LYS A 4 1.71 -4.24 -3.30
N TYR A 5 1.51 -3.99 -4.58
CA TYR A 5 2.26 -3.03 -5.39
C TYR A 5 1.68 -1.63 -5.26
N ASN A 6 2.43 -0.65 -5.78
CA ASN A 6 2.02 0.75 -5.75
C ASN A 6 0.66 0.96 -6.39
N GLY A 7 -0.21 1.71 -5.72
CA GLY A 7 -1.58 1.93 -6.16
C GLY A 7 -2.61 0.96 -5.57
N GLU A 8 -2.17 -0.20 -5.07
CA GLU A 8 -3.09 -1.18 -4.49
C GLU A 8 -3.50 -0.82 -3.06
N GLN A 9 -4.76 -1.10 -2.71
CA GLN A 9 -5.32 -0.79 -1.40
C GLN A 9 -4.63 -1.55 -0.28
N CYS A 10 -4.25 -0.87 0.80
CA CYS A 10 -3.58 -1.47 1.95
C CYS A 10 -4.18 -0.99 3.27
N THR A 11 -3.96 -1.75 4.33
CA THR A 11 -4.37 -1.39 5.70
C THR A 11 -3.18 -1.20 6.64
N SER A 12 -2.01 -1.73 6.27
CA SER A 12 -0.77 -1.65 7.04
C SER A 12 0.44 -1.66 6.11
N ASP A 13 1.54 -1.02 6.52
CA ASP A 13 2.78 -0.90 5.75
C ASP A 13 3.36 -2.26 5.35
N GLY A 14 3.25 -3.27 6.23
CA GLY A 14 3.75 -4.62 5.95
C GLY A 14 3.00 -5.37 4.83
N GLN A 15 1.91 -4.80 4.30
CA GLN A 15 1.25 -5.34 3.13
C GLN A 15 1.94 -4.91 1.83
N CYS A 16 2.70 -3.82 1.83
CA CYS A 16 3.30 -3.27 0.62
C CYS A 16 4.61 -3.99 0.29
N CYS A 17 4.81 -4.37 -0.98
CA CYS A 17 6.05 -4.99 -1.43
C CYS A 17 7.25 -4.04 -1.30
N ASN A 18 6.97 -2.75 -1.52
CA ASN A 18 7.91 -1.67 -1.37
C ASN A 18 7.18 -0.44 -0.84
N GLY A 19 7.91 0.43 -0.14
CA GLY A 19 7.34 1.65 0.43
C GLY A 19 6.45 1.44 1.65
N ARG A 20 5.44 2.30 1.78
CA ARG A 20 4.52 2.34 2.92
C ARG A 20 3.07 2.46 2.46
N CYS A 21 2.17 2.05 3.33
CA CYS A 21 0.74 2.19 3.14
C CYS A 21 0.32 3.63 3.46
N ARG A 22 0.11 4.44 2.42
CA ARG A 22 -0.21 5.86 2.55
C ARG A 22 -1.65 6.15 2.17
N THR A 23 -2.26 7.13 2.83
CA THR A 23 -3.58 7.62 2.46
C THR A 23 -3.48 8.44 1.16
N ALA A 24 -4.15 7.97 0.11
CA ALA A 24 -4.37 8.67 -1.15
C ALA A 24 -5.82 9.15 -1.27
N PHE A 25 -6.12 9.84 -2.37
CA PHE A 25 -7.47 10.32 -2.69
C PHE A 25 -8.53 9.19 -2.70
N MET A 26 -8.15 7.98 -3.14
CA MET A 26 -9.02 6.80 -3.24
C MET A 26 -9.01 5.90 -1.98
N GLY A 27 -8.34 6.33 -0.91
CA GLY A 27 -8.14 5.54 0.31
C GLY A 27 -6.68 5.19 0.56
N LYS A 28 -6.43 4.27 1.49
CA LYS A 28 -5.06 3.84 1.81
C LYS A 28 -4.52 2.90 0.73
N ILE A 29 -3.43 3.29 0.09
CA ILE A 29 -2.77 2.52 -0.96
C ILE A 29 -1.25 2.45 -0.72
N CYS A 30 -0.62 1.41 -1.23
CA CYS A 30 0.83 1.29 -1.18
C CYS A 30 1.49 2.35 -2.05
N MET A 31 2.50 3.02 -1.49
CA MET A 31 3.33 4.02 -2.17
C MET A 31 4.78 3.91 -1.71
N GLY A 32 5.69 3.68 -2.66
CA GLY A 32 7.14 3.57 -2.47
C GLY A 32 7.91 3.76 -3.75
#